data_AF-A0A259M365-F1
#
_entry.id   AF-A0A259M365-F1
#
_cell.length_a   1.000
_cell.length_b   1.000
_cell.length_c   1.000
_cell.angle_alpha   90.00
_cell.angle_beta   90.00
_cell.angle_gamma   90.00
#
_symmetry.space_group_name_H-M   'P 1'
#
loop_
_entity.id
_entity.type
_entity.pdbx_description
1 polymer ?
#
loop_
_entity_poly.entity_id
_entity_poly.type
_entity_poly.pdbx_seq_one_letter_code
_entity_poly.pdbx_strand_id
1 'polypeptide(L)'
;MNYPPSHREPEASAPQAFQPLHQARQLLAAKRYQEAHGVCARAIAGQPDHADAYFIMGVIHYEHGDFRKALDLFKAALGKGHPEPGPHIQAARCLENLHQAKQALSYIESAKQLNPADSFSLASIGATLSRLDRHEDAVEFHRKATQAAPSDPLNHFNLAAALQFLGDFEGSRNAYRTTLKIAPNFLPAYAHLVQITKQTAQANDLPTLQKIWNALQPQDLLGRHEIGHAIAKVHEDLGDVESVMLWLGRAKEVARRQFPSPPEKIAKLFEHARTLSGSCKPVLHPSTDGPVFVVGLPRTGTTLVDRIISSHSTMVSGGERHEFAGILRLCAGGDSRNLFDPGPVVASQIQDISSVGESYLDNMRAILGKSGRFTDKMPFNFLLAPSILAAIPSARIVCLRRHPADSVLSIYRQKFSVNAEHLHCSLGLESLAHYVAQFHELVDVFSSTLPDTRFQVIDYEALVDDAERHIRALLDFCGLEFETACLNFQDNSAPVATASVAQVRQPMYSTSKGRWKKYQQHLQPALDVLNARNLL
;
A
#
# COMPACT_ATOMS: atom_id res chain seq x y z
N MET A 1 39.90 40.72 -50.64
CA MET A 1 40.24 39.44 -49.99
C MET A 1 39.22 39.19 -48.89
N ASN A 2 38.65 37.98 -48.88
CA ASN A 2 37.90 37.33 -47.79
C ASN A 2 36.66 38.03 -47.21
N TYR A 3 35.49 37.54 -47.61
CA TYR A 3 34.41 37.24 -46.66
C TYR A 3 34.09 35.74 -46.77
N PRO A 4 33.92 35.02 -45.63
CA PRO A 4 33.83 33.57 -45.58
C PRO A 4 32.47 33.04 -46.09
N PRO A 5 32.39 31.75 -46.48
CA PRO A 5 31.13 31.14 -46.91
C PRO A 5 30.13 31.08 -45.74
N SER A 6 28.87 31.37 -46.05
CA SER A 6 27.74 31.29 -45.12
C SER A 6 27.70 29.93 -44.42
N HIS A 7 27.71 29.92 -43.09
CA HIS A 7 27.35 28.75 -42.31
C HIS A 7 25.91 28.36 -42.67
N ARG A 8 25.76 27.26 -43.42
CA ARG A 8 24.49 26.52 -43.42
C ARG A 8 24.33 25.95 -42.02
N GLU A 9 23.27 26.36 -41.33
CA GLU A 9 22.77 25.63 -40.17
C GLU A 9 22.59 24.16 -40.58
N PRO A 10 22.94 23.18 -39.73
CA PRO A 10 22.65 21.79 -40.02
C PRO A 10 21.13 21.65 -40.18
N GLU A 11 20.69 21.27 -41.38
CA GLU A 11 19.33 20.82 -41.62
C GLU A 11 18.99 19.79 -40.54
N ALA A 12 18.00 20.09 -39.71
CA ALA A 12 17.46 19.12 -38.76
C ALA A 12 17.07 17.90 -39.58
N SER A 13 17.81 16.79 -39.41
CA SER A 13 17.52 15.54 -40.11
C SER A 13 16.06 15.21 -39.86
N ALA A 14 15.30 14.96 -40.93
CA ALA A 14 13.91 14.56 -40.81
C ALA A 14 13.79 13.44 -39.75
N PRO A 15 12.81 13.53 -38.82
CA PRO A 15 12.68 12.56 -37.73
C PRO A 15 12.64 11.15 -38.32
N GLN A 16 13.63 10.34 -37.95
CA GLN A 16 13.79 8.99 -38.46
C GLN A 16 12.55 8.18 -38.06
N ALA A 17 11.95 7.48 -39.02
CA ALA A 17 10.73 6.71 -38.76
C ALA A 17 11.00 5.65 -37.67
N PHE A 18 10.07 5.49 -36.74
CA PHE A 18 10.19 4.53 -35.64
C PHE A 18 10.41 3.11 -36.16
N GLN A 19 11.43 2.43 -35.63
CA GLN A 19 11.78 1.05 -35.98
C GLN A 19 11.61 0.13 -34.75
N PRO A 20 10.59 -0.75 -34.74
CA PRO A 20 10.44 -1.75 -33.68
C PRO A 20 11.56 -2.79 -33.72
N LEU A 21 12.16 -3.06 -32.57
CA LEU A 21 13.24 -4.04 -32.41
C LEU A 21 12.67 -5.42 -32.03
N HIS A 22 11.96 -6.04 -32.98
CA HIS A 22 11.18 -7.26 -32.76
C HIS A 22 11.97 -8.39 -32.08
N GLN A 23 13.22 -8.62 -32.49
CA GLN A 23 14.09 -9.64 -31.88
C GLN A 23 14.30 -9.38 -30.38
N ALA A 24 14.61 -8.13 -30.01
CA ALA A 24 14.82 -7.78 -28.61
C ALA A 24 13.52 -7.88 -27.78
N ARG A 25 12.37 -7.52 -28.36
CA ARG A 25 11.05 -7.68 -27.72
C ARG A 25 10.71 -9.16 -27.46
N GLN A 26 11.00 -10.05 -28.41
CA GLN A 26 10.82 -11.50 -28.23
C GLN A 26 11.73 -12.06 -27.12
N LEU A 27 13.01 -11.66 -27.11
CA LEU A 27 13.96 -12.05 -26.06
C LEU A 27 13.53 -11.54 -24.69
N LEU A 28 13.01 -10.31 -24.62
CA LEU A 28 12.46 -9.73 -23.39
C LEU A 28 11.24 -10.52 -22.89
N ALA A 29 10.30 -10.86 -23.78
CA ALA A 29 9.14 -11.68 -23.42
C ALA A 29 9.54 -13.08 -22.91
N ALA A 30 10.64 -13.63 -23.44
CA ALA A 30 11.24 -14.88 -22.97
C ALA A 30 12.15 -14.71 -21.73
N LYS A 31 12.24 -13.51 -21.14
CA LYS A 31 13.12 -13.16 -20.01
C LYS A 31 14.62 -13.42 -20.27
N ARG A 32 15.04 -13.45 -21.54
CA ARG A 32 16.45 -13.58 -21.97
C ARG A 32 17.11 -12.21 -21.96
N TYR A 33 17.19 -11.60 -20.77
CA TYR A 33 17.55 -10.19 -20.58
C TYR A 33 18.93 -9.83 -21.13
N GLN A 34 19.94 -10.68 -20.93
CA GLN A 34 21.30 -10.43 -21.41
C GLN A 34 21.36 -10.35 -22.95
N GLU A 35 20.65 -11.24 -23.63
CA GLU A 35 20.62 -11.27 -25.09
C GLU A 35 19.81 -10.10 -25.65
N ALA A 36 18.66 -9.79 -25.04
CA ALA A 36 17.86 -8.62 -25.38
C ALA A 36 18.71 -7.33 -25.26
N HIS A 37 19.44 -7.18 -24.15
CA HIS A 37 20.36 -6.06 -23.94
C HIS A 37 21.44 -6.01 -25.03
N GLY A 38 22.02 -7.15 -25.42
CA GLY A 38 23.02 -7.21 -26.49
C GLY A 38 22.47 -6.76 -27.86
N VAL A 39 21.22 -7.10 -28.17
CA VAL A 39 20.54 -6.61 -29.39
C VAL A 39 20.31 -5.10 -29.32
N CYS A 40 19.82 -4.59 -28.18
CA CYS A 40 19.61 -3.15 -27.98
C CYS A 40 20.92 -2.35 -28.09
N ALA A 41 22.01 -2.83 -27.48
CA ALA A 41 23.30 -2.16 -27.52
C ALA A 41 23.85 -2.05 -28.96
N ARG A 42 23.68 -3.10 -29.78
CA ARG A 42 24.06 -3.05 -31.21
C ARG A 42 23.18 -2.08 -32.00
N ALA A 43 21.88 -2.06 -31.73
CA ALA A 43 20.97 -1.11 -32.36
C ALA A 43 21.36 0.34 -32.04
N ILE A 44 21.68 0.65 -30.78
CA ILE A 44 22.13 1.99 -30.37
C ILE A 44 23.50 2.34 -30.97
N ALA A 45 24.42 1.38 -31.08
CA ALA A 45 25.73 1.62 -31.70
C ALA A 45 25.61 1.96 -33.21
N GLY A 46 24.66 1.34 -33.91
CA GLY A 46 24.39 1.65 -35.32
C GLY A 46 23.50 2.87 -35.54
N GLN A 47 22.57 3.14 -34.61
CA GLN A 47 21.62 4.24 -34.64
C GLN A 47 21.46 4.80 -33.21
N PRO A 48 22.22 5.85 -32.83
CA PRO A 48 22.20 6.40 -31.46
C PRO A 48 20.83 6.86 -30.97
N ASP A 49 19.92 7.16 -31.90
CA ASP A 49 18.56 7.64 -31.66
C ASP A 49 17.49 6.53 -31.72
N HIS A 50 17.88 5.25 -31.67
CA HIS A 50 16.95 4.12 -31.78
C HIS A 50 16.01 4.00 -30.55
N ALA A 51 14.87 4.69 -30.59
CA ALA A 51 13.95 4.84 -29.47
C ALA A 51 13.51 3.51 -28.81
N ASP A 52 13.20 2.47 -29.60
CA ASP A 52 12.75 1.18 -29.05
C ASP A 52 13.85 0.44 -28.27
N ALA A 53 15.13 0.65 -28.62
CA ALA A 53 16.23 0.03 -27.90
C ALA A 53 16.35 0.61 -26.48
N TYR A 54 16.19 1.93 -26.34
CA TYR A 54 16.13 2.58 -25.02
C TYR A 54 14.92 2.11 -24.21
N PHE A 55 13.75 1.97 -24.84
CA PHE A 55 12.55 1.46 -24.16
C PHE A 55 12.80 0.05 -23.60
N ILE A 56 13.28 -0.88 -24.43
CA ILE A 56 13.55 -2.27 -24.02
C ILE A 56 14.61 -2.33 -22.92
N MET A 57 15.69 -1.56 -23.03
CA MET A 57 16.69 -1.46 -21.95
C MET A 57 16.09 -0.91 -20.66
N GLY A 58 15.19 0.07 -20.75
CA GLY A 58 14.43 0.57 -19.62
C GLY A 58 13.61 -0.52 -18.93
N VAL A 59 12.90 -1.35 -19.70
CA VAL A 59 12.14 -2.50 -19.16
C VAL A 59 13.08 -3.49 -18.47
N ILE A 60 14.24 -3.79 -19.06
CA ILE A 60 15.23 -4.67 -18.43
C ILE A 60 15.67 -4.10 -17.07
N HIS A 61 16.00 -2.81 -16.99
CA HIS A 61 16.39 -2.16 -15.73
C HIS A 61 15.26 -2.17 -14.70
N TYR A 62 14.01 -1.96 -15.14
CA TYR A 62 12.83 -2.03 -14.28
C TYR A 62 12.67 -3.43 -13.65
N GLU A 63 12.80 -4.50 -14.45
CA GLU A 63 12.70 -5.88 -13.98
C GLU A 63 13.81 -6.25 -12.97
N HIS A 64 14.95 -5.56 -13.00
CA HIS A 64 16.04 -5.71 -12.03
C HIS A 64 15.93 -4.74 -10.83
N GLY A 65 14.86 -3.94 -10.75
CA GLY A 65 14.62 -3.00 -9.65
C GLY A 65 15.41 -1.69 -9.71
N ASP A 66 16.14 -1.42 -10.80
CA ASP A 66 16.86 -0.17 -11.00
C ASP A 66 15.92 0.90 -11.59
N PHE A 67 14.99 1.36 -10.76
CA PHE A 67 13.90 2.25 -11.19
C PHE A 67 14.40 3.63 -11.63
N ARG A 68 15.52 4.12 -11.09
CA ARG A 68 16.11 5.40 -11.49
C ARG A 68 16.66 5.31 -12.91
N LYS A 69 17.51 4.33 -13.19
CA LYS A 69 18.06 4.14 -14.53
C LYS A 69 16.99 3.75 -15.55
N ALA A 70 16.02 2.93 -15.15
CA ALA A 70 14.87 2.62 -15.99
C ALA A 70 14.10 3.89 -16.37
N LEU A 71 13.83 4.79 -15.42
CA LEU A 71 13.17 6.07 -15.69
C LEU A 71 13.96 6.93 -16.68
N ASP A 72 15.27 7.03 -16.52
CA ASP A 72 16.13 7.79 -17.45
C ASP A 72 16.10 7.19 -18.87
N LEU A 73 16.10 5.86 -18.98
CA LEU A 73 15.99 5.17 -20.26
C LEU A 73 14.60 5.36 -20.92
N PHE A 74 13.52 5.37 -20.14
CA PHE A 74 12.18 5.68 -20.68
C PHE A 74 12.08 7.14 -21.12
N LYS A 75 12.65 8.08 -20.36
CA LYS A 75 12.77 9.49 -20.78
C LYS A 75 13.58 9.63 -22.06
N ALA A 76 14.68 8.89 -22.19
CA ALA A 76 15.47 8.86 -23.41
C ALA A 76 14.67 8.32 -24.59
N ALA A 77 13.95 7.20 -24.43
CA ALA A 77 13.09 6.64 -25.47
C ALA A 77 12.04 7.66 -25.96
N LEU A 78 11.39 8.36 -25.04
CA LEU A 78 10.42 9.42 -25.36
C LEU A 78 11.08 10.60 -26.09
N GLY A 79 12.22 11.08 -25.60
CA GLY A 79 12.98 12.15 -26.26
C GLY A 79 13.52 11.79 -27.64
N LYS A 80 13.59 10.49 -27.96
CA LYS A 80 13.94 9.95 -29.28
C LYS A 80 12.72 9.62 -30.15
N GLY A 81 11.51 10.00 -29.73
CA GLY A 81 10.31 9.89 -30.55
C GLY A 81 9.62 8.52 -30.51
N HIS A 82 9.73 7.76 -29.42
CA HIS A 82 8.96 6.52 -29.26
C HIS A 82 7.44 6.81 -29.33
N PRO A 83 6.68 6.22 -30.26
CA PRO A 83 5.29 6.63 -30.51
C PRO A 83 4.25 5.92 -29.62
N GLU A 84 4.59 4.75 -29.06
CA GLU A 84 3.66 3.96 -28.25
C GLU A 84 3.49 4.52 -26.83
N PRO A 85 2.38 4.22 -26.13
CA PRO A 85 2.16 4.62 -24.73
C PRO A 85 3.05 3.89 -23.72
N GLY A 86 3.69 2.78 -24.12
CA GLY A 86 4.51 1.94 -23.25
C GLY A 86 5.55 2.69 -22.40
N PRO A 87 6.44 3.51 -22.99
CA PRO A 87 7.43 4.27 -22.21
C PRO A 87 6.82 5.21 -21.16
N HIS A 88 5.69 5.87 -21.46
CA HIS A 88 5.01 6.71 -20.48
C HIS A 88 4.47 5.89 -19.30
N ILE A 89 3.82 4.77 -19.58
CA ILE A 89 3.28 3.86 -18.55
C ILE A 89 4.41 3.32 -17.67
N GLN A 90 5.51 2.87 -18.27
CA GLN A 90 6.64 2.33 -17.51
C GLN A 90 7.39 3.41 -16.71
N ALA A 91 7.51 4.63 -17.26
CA ALA A 91 8.04 5.77 -16.51
C ALA A 91 7.17 6.09 -15.28
N ALA A 92 5.84 6.06 -15.42
CA ALA A 92 4.92 6.23 -14.30
C ALA A 92 5.10 5.15 -13.23
N ARG A 93 5.28 3.89 -13.63
CA ARG A 93 5.56 2.78 -12.71
C ARG A 93 6.90 2.92 -12.00
N CYS A 94 7.95 3.41 -12.66
CA CYS A 94 9.21 3.76 -11.99
C CYS A 94 8.97 4.82 -10.93
N LEU A 95 8.23 5.89 -11.28
CA LEU A 95 7.95 7.01 -10.39
C LEU A 95 7.09 6.59 -9.18
N GLU A 96 6.15 5.67 -9.36
CA GLU A 96 5.41 5.02 -8.26
C GLU A 96 6.37 4.32 -7.28
N ASN A 97 7.30 3.50 -7.79
CA ASN A 97 8.31 2.82 -6.96
C ASN A 97 9.32 3.78 -6.33
N LEU A 98 9.46 4.99 -6.88
CA LEU A 98 10.27 6.08 -6.35
C LEU A 98 9.49 7.05 -5.46
N HIS A 99 8.21 6.77 -5.17
CA HIS A 99 7.33 7.62 -4.35
C HIS A 99 7.14 9.04 -4.90
N GLN A 100 7.15 9.19 -6.23
CA GLN A 100 6.94 10.45 -6.96
C GLN A 100 5.58 10.45 -7.68
N ALA A 101 4.50 10.33 -6.91
CA ALA A 101 3.14 10.18 -7.41
C ALA A 101 2.70 11.31 -8.36
N LYS A 102 3.06 12.56 -8.08
CA LYS A 102 2.72 13.71 -8.95
C LYS A 102 3.27 13.55 -10.37
N GLN A 103 4.54 13.15 -10.47
CA GLN A 103 5.16 12.92 -11.77
C GLN A 103 4.58 11.67 -12.43
N ALA A 104 4.31 10.61 -11.66
CA ALA A 104 3.69 9.39 -12.18
C ALA A 104 2.34 9.67 -12.85
N LEU A 105 1.48 10.48 -12.22
CA LEU A 105 0.19 10.90 -12.78
C LEU A 105 0.35 11.67 -14.09
N SER A 106 1.33 12.58 -14.18
CA SER A 106 1.62 13.31 -15.42
C SER A 106 1.94 12.37 -16.58
N TYR A 107 2.79 11.36 -16.35
CA TYR A 107 3.10 10.35 -17.35
C TYR A 107 1.90 9.49 -17.72
N ILE A 108 1.03 9.14 -16.77
CA ILE A 108 -0.23 8.44 -17.07
C ILE A 108 -1.16 9.29 -17.93
N GLU A 109 -1.31 10.59 -17.65
CA GLU A 109 -2.12 11.47 -18.50
C GLU A 109 -1.56 11.56 -19.93
N SER A 110 -0.23 11.65 -20.10
CA SER A 110 0.38 11.55 -21.44
C SER A 110 0.09 10.20 -22.11
N ALA A 111 0.15 9.08 -21.38
CA ALA A 111 -0.19 7.77 -21.93
C ALA A 111 -1.67 7.68 -22.36
N LYS A 112 -2.59 8.29 -21.61
CA LYS A 112 -4.02 8.36 -21.94
C LYS A 112 -4.28 9.15 -23.23
N GLN A 113 -3.56 10.25 -23.45
CA GLN A 113 -3.68 11.09 -24.65
C GLN A 113 -3.33 10.34 -25.94
N LEU A 114 -2.51 9.28 -25.86
CA LEU A 114 -2.20 8.41 -26.99
C LEU A 114 -3.32 7.42 -27.33
N ASN A 115 -4.45 7.45 -26.60
CA ASN A 115 -5.64 6.63 -26.82
C ASN A 115 -5.35 5.13 -27.02
N PRO A 116 -4.67 4.46 -26.06
CA PRO A 116 -4.41 3.02 -26.15
C PRO A 116 -5.71 2.22 -26.30
N ALA A 117 -5.71 1.27 -27.22
CA ALA A 117 -6.81 0.33 -27.43
C ALA A 117 -6.42 -1.11 -27.08
N ASP A 118 -5.12 -1.40 -26.94
CA ASP A 118 -4.66 -2.74 -26.60
C ASP A 118 -4.87 -3.04 -25.11
N SER A 119 -5.18 -4.30 -24.82
CA SER A 119 -5.47 -4.74 -23.46
C SER A 119 -4.31 -4.51 -22.48
N PHE A 120 -3.07 -4.64 -22.93
CA PHE A 120 -1.91 -4.57 -22.03
C PHE A 120 -1.68 -3.15 -21.54
N SER A 121 -1.72 -2.16 -22.44
CA SER A 121 -1.61 -0.74 -22.08
C SER A 121 -2.77 -0.30 -21.20
N LEU A 122 -4.01 -0.67 -21.56
CA LEU A 122 -5.21 -0.36 -20.77
C LEU A 122 -5.12 -0.95 -19.35
N ALA A 123 -4.76 -2.23 -19.23
CA ALA A 123 -4.61 -2.88 -17.93
C ALA A 123 -3.49 -2.26 -17.10
N SER A 124 -2.37 -1.88 -17.74
CA SER A 124 -1.23 -1.27 -17.06
C SER A 124 -1.53 0.15 -16.57
N ILE A 125 -2.29 0.95 -17.33
CA ILE A 125 -2.80 2.24 -16.87
C ILE A 125 -3.73 2.05 -15.67
N GLY A 126 -4.72 1.15 -15.76
CA GLY A 126 -5.62 0.86 -14.65
C GLY A 126 -4.91 0.38 -13.39
N ALA A 127 -3.90 -0.50 -13.54
CA ALA A 127 -3.11 -0.99 -12.42
C ALA A 127 -2.27 0.12 -11.78
N THR A 128 -1.68 1.01 -12.58
CA THR A 128 -0.89 2.14 -12.07
C THR A 128 -1.80 3.14 -11.34
N LEU A 129 -2.98 3.45 -11.91
CA LEU A 129 -3.98 4.29 -11.26
C LEU A 129 -4.46 3.68 -9.94
N SER A 130 -4.70 2.37 -9.88
CA SER A 130 -5.08 1.68 -8.65
C SER A 130 -4.03 1.82 -7.55
N ARG A 131 -2.74 1.77 -7.89
CA ARG A 131 -1.64 1.95 -6.91
C ARG A 131 -1.44 3.40 -6.50
N LEU A 132 -1.89 4.34 -7.32
CA LEU A 132 -1.94 5.77 -7.00
C LEU A 132 -3.26 6.14 -6.29
N ASP A 133 -4.05 5.15 -5.84
CA ASP A 133 -5.38 5.28 -5.20
C ASP A 133 -6.45 6.01 -6.03
N ARG A 134 -6.26 6.09 -7.36
CA ARG A 134 -7.25 6.62 -8.32
C ARG A 134 -8.20 5.51 -8.79
N HIS A 135 -8.93 4.90 -7.85
CA HIS A 135 -9.72 3.70 -8.11
C HIS A 135 -10.88 3.90 -9.09
N GLU A 136 -11.54 5.06 -9.07
CA GLU A 136 -12.60 5.39 -10.02
C GLU A 136 -12.08 5.38 -11.46
N ASP A 137 -10.98 6.11 -11.73
CA ASP A 137 -10.31 6.09 -13.03
C ASP A 137 -9.82 4.68 -13.38
N ALA A 138 -9.27 3.95 -12.41
CA ALA A 138 -8.74 2.61 -12.64
C ALA A 138 -9.82 1.64 -13.12
N VAL A 139 -11.04 1.70 -12.57
CA VAL A 139 -12.15 0.85 -13.00
C VAL A 139 -12.51 1.09 -14.47
N GLU A 140 -12.47 2.33 -14.95
CA GLU A 140 -12.72 2.62 -16.38
C GLU A 140 -11.71 1.89 -17.28
N PHE A 141 -10.42 2.00 -16.97
CA PHE A 141 -9.36 1.35 -17.75
C PHE A 141 -9.37 -0.17 -17.62
N HIS A 142 -9.68 -0.71 -16.44
CA HIS A 142 -9.85 -2.15 -16.27
C HIS A 142 -11.05 -2.69 -17.04
N ARG A 143 -12.18 -1.96 -17.11
CA ARG A 143 -13.32 -2.34 -17.97
C ARG A 143 -12.91 -2.37 -19.44
N LYS A 144 -12.23 -1.32 -19.93
CA LYS A 144 -11.70 -1.28 -21.30
C LYS A 144 -10.76 -2.46 -21.58
N ALA A 145 -9.87 -2.80 -20.65
CA ALA A 145 -8.98 -3.95 -20.78
C ALA A 145 -9.75 -5.28 -20.89
N THR A 146 -10.79 -5.49 -20.06
CA THR A 146 -11.64 -6.68 -20.17
C THR A 146 -12.42 -6.76 -21.49
N GLN A 147 -12.73 -5.63 -22.13
CA GLN A 147 -13.36 -5.60 -23.45
C GLN A 147 -12.34 -5.92 -24.56
N ALA A 148 -11.12 -5.40 -24.44
CA ALA A 148 -10.04 -5.62 -25.41
C ALA A 148 -9.52 -7.07 -25.39
N ALA A 149 -9.48 -7.71 -24.23
CA ALA A 149 -9.15 -9.13 -24.08
C ALA A 149 -10.10 -9.83 -23.08
N PRO A 150 -11.29 -10.25 -23.51
CA PRO A 150 -12.30 -10.87 -22.64
C PRO A 150 -11.89 -12.21 -22.03
N SER A 151 -10.91 -12.89 -22.63
CA SER A 151 -10.39 -14.18 -22.18
C SER A 151 -9.14 -14.08 -21.31
N ASP A 152 -8.68 -12.88 -20.95
CA ASP A 152 -7.55 -12.71 -20.02
C ASP A 152 -8.06 -12.70 -18.57
N PRO A 153 -7.73 -13.72 -17.74
CA PRO A 153 -8.21 -13.80 -16.37
C PRO A 153 -7.67 -12.66 -15.48
N LEU A 154 -6.48 -12.13 -15.78
CA LEU A 154 -5.84 -11.09 -14.98
C LEU A 154 -6.58 -9.75 -15.11
N ASN A 155 -7.12 -9.44 -16.29
CA ASN A 155 -7.93 -8.23 -16.49
C ASN A 155 -9.19 -8.24 -15.62
N HIS A 156 -9.90 -9.37 -15.58
CA HIS A 156 -11.08 -9.54 -14.74
C HIS A 156 -10.73 -9.50 -13.25
N PHE A 157 -9.57 -10.07 -12.87
CA PHE A 157 -9.10 -10.03 -11.48
C PHE A 157 -8.81 -8.60 -11.02
N ASN A 158 -8.11 -7.82 -11.85
CA ASN A 158 -7.79 -6.43 -11.54
C ASN A 158 -9.05 -5.55 -11.48
N LEU A 159 -10.01 -5.77 -12.40
CA LEU A 159 -11.32 -5.12 -12.34
C LEU A 159 -12.04 -5.45 -11.03
N ALA A 160 -12.06 -6.72 -10.63
CA ALA A 160 -12.71 -7.17 -9.41
C ALA A 160 -12.12 -6.51 -8.16
N ALA A 161 -10.79 -6.41 -8.09
CA ALA A 161 -10.09 -5.75 -6.99
C ALA A 161 -10.41 -4.25 -6.93
N ALA A 162 -10.41 -3.56 -8.06
CA ALA A 162 -10.75 -2.13 -8.11
C ALA A 162 -12.22 -1.87 -7.72
N LEU A 163 -13.17 -2.69 -8.19
CA LEU A 163 -14.59 -2.61 -7.78
C LEU A 163 -14.77 -2.87 -6.28
N GLN A 164 -13.99 -3.78 -5.70
CA GLN A 164 -14.01 -4.03 -4.26
C GLN A 164 -13.65 -2.77 -3.45
N PHE A 165 -12.64 -2.01 -3.89
CA PHE A 165 -12.22 -0.76 -3.22
C PHE A 165 -13.27 0.36 -3.32
N LEU A 166 -14.03 0.39 -4.43
CA LEU A 166 -15.18 1.29 -4.58
C LEU A 166 -16.41 0.83 -3.76
N GLY A 167 -16.39 -0.39 -3.21
CA GLY A 167 -17.53 -0.97 -2.49
C GLY A 167 -18.60 -1.61 -3.39
N ASP A 168 -18.35 -1.74 -4.70
CA ASP A 168 -19.19 -2.52 -5.61
C ASP A 168 -18.88 -4.02 -5.45
N PHE A 169 -19.37 -4.59 -4.35
CA PHE A 169 -19.12 -5.99 -4.01
C PHE A 169 -19.79 -6.97 -4.97
N GLU A 170 -20.94 -6.63 -5.57
CA GLU A 170 -21.58 -7.50 -6.56
C GLU A 170 -20.78 -7.53 -7.86
N GLY A 171 -20.38 -6.37 -8.38
CA GLY A 171 -19.51 -6.27 -9.55
C GLY A 171 -18.18 -6.99 -9.32
N SER A 172 -17.59 -6.82 -8.14
CA SER A 172 -16.36 -7.51 -7.73
C SER A 172 -16.53 -9.04 -7.72
N ARG A 173 -17.59 -9.58 -7.08
CA ARG A 173 -17.88 -11.02 -7.07
C ARG A 173 -18.03 -11.59 -8.48
N ASN A 174 -18.75 -10.88 -9.37
CA ASN A 174 -18.96 -11.33 -10.73
C ASN A 174 -17.65 -11.38 -11.52
N ALA A 175 -16.80 -10.36 -11.39
CA ALA A 175 -15.50 -10.32 -12.05
C ALA A 175 -14.54 -11.41 -11.54
N TYR A 176 -14.47 -11.66 -10.22
CA TYR A 176 -13.70 -12.79 -9.67
C TYR A 176 -14.21 -14.15 -10.15
N ARG A 177 -15.53 -14.35 -10.23
CA ARG A 177 -16.11 -15.58 -10.80
C ARG A 177 -15.74 -15.75 -12.27
N THR A 178 -15.71 -14.66 -13.05
CA THR A 178 -15.26 -14.71 -14.45
C THR A 178 -13.77 -15.07 -14.55
N THR A 179 -12.91 -14.52 -13.70
CA THR A 179 -11.51 -14.95 -13.59
C THR A 179 -11.41 -16.46 -13.37
N LEU A 180 -12.19 -17.03 -12.45
CA LEU A 180 -12.18 -18.46 -12.15
C LEU A 180 -12.79 -19.34 -13.25
N LYS A 181 -13.74 -18.83 -14.04
CA LYS A 181 -14.25 -19.53 -15.23
C LYS A 181 -13.18 -19.66 -16.32
N ILE A 182 -12.37 -18.61 -16.50
CA ILE A 182 -11.30 -18.56 -17.50
C ILE A 182 -10.08 -19.35 -17.02
N ALA A 183 -9.68 -19.16 -15.76
CA ALA A 183 -8.53 -19.79 -15.13
C ALA A 183 -8.92 -20.42 -13.78
N PRO A 184 -9.38 -21.69 -13.77
CA PRO A 184 -9.82 -22.38 -12.55
C PRO A 184 -8.77 -22.53 -11.45
N ASN A 185 -7.48 -22.36 -11.78
CA ASN A 185 -6.35 -22.45 -10.86
C ASN A 185 -5.84 -21.07 -10.37
N PHE A 186 -6.58 -19.98 -10.63
CA PHE A 186 -6.20 -18.63 -10.21
C PHE A 186 -6.44 -18.43 -8.70
N LEU A 187 -5.49 -18.91 -7.88
CA LEU A 187 -5.62 -18.99 -6.41
C LEU A 187 -6.07 -17.68 -5.73
N PRO A 188 -5.52 -16.50 -6.09
CA PRO A 188 -5.94 -15.24 -5.46
C PRO A 188 -7.44 -14.95 -5.62
N ALA A 189 -8.06 -15.35 -6.74
CA ALA A 189 -9.47 -15.07 -6.97
C ALA A 189 -10.37 -15.83 -5.97
N TYR A 190 -10.02 -17.06 -5.58
CA TYR A 190 -10.77 -17.78 -4.54
C TYR A 190 -10.70 -17.07 -3.19
N ALA A 191 -9.50 -16.70 -2.75
CA ALA A 191 -9.32 -16.05 -1.45
C ALA A 191 -10.02 -14.69 -1.37
N HIS A 192 -9.94 -13.89 -2.43
CA HIS A 192 -10.68 -12.63 -2.52
C HIS A 192 -12.20 -12.85 -2.53
N LEU A 193 -12.70 -13.83 -3.28
CA LEU A 193 -14.13 -14.15 -3.33
C LEU A 193 -14.68 -14.59 -1.96
N VAL A 194 -13.94 -15.45 -1.24
CA VAL A 194 -14.27 -15.87 0.14
C VAL A 194 -14.26 -14.68 1.10
N GLN A 195 -13.31 -13.75 0.94
CA GLN A 195 -13.24 -12.57 1.79
C GLN A 195 -14.46 -11.66 1.68
N ILE A 196 -15.07 -11.57 0.49
CA ILE A 196 -16.22 -10.69 0.20
C ILE A 196 -17.57 -11.44 0.10
N THR A 197 -17.59 -12.73 0.41
CA THR A 197 -18.80 -13.58 0.36
C THR A 197 -18.97 -14.26 1.71
N LYS A 198 -20.10 -14.01 2.38
CA LYS A 198 -20.43 -14.67 3.65
C LYS A 198 -20.57 -16.17 3.43
N GLN A 199 -19.81 -16.96 4.18
CA GLN A 199 -19.84 -18.42 4.12
C GLN A 199 -20.86 -18.96 5.14
N THR A 200 -21.59 -20.01 4.77
CA THR A 200 -22.64 -20.62 5.62
C THR A 200 -22.52 -22.14 5.61
N ALA A 201 -23.18 -22.82 6.55
CA ALA A 201 -23.17 -24.28 6.59
C ALA A 201 -23.78 -24.90 5.32
N GLN A 202 -24.76 -24.23 4.70
CA GLN A 202 -25.46 -24.69 3.51
C GLN A 202 -24.72 -24.34 2.21
N ALA A 203 -23.95 -23.24 2.20
CA ALA A 203 -23.21 -22.77 1.05
C ALA A 203 -21.87 -22.18 1.49
N ASN A 204 -20.79 -22.93 1.22
CA ASN A 204 -19.42 -22.49 1.44
C ASN A 204 -18.44 -23.15 0.46
N ASP A 205 -17.28 -22.53 0.32
CA ASP A 205 -16.21 -22.95 -0.61
C ASP A 205 -15.24 -23.98 0.01
N LEU A 206 -15.47 -24.47 1.23
CA LEU A 206 -14.52 -25.31 1.98
C LEU A 206 -14.07 -26.56 1.21
N PRO A 207 -14.96 -27.37 0.58
CA PRO A 207 -14.53 -28.56 -0.14
C PRO A 207 -13.60 -28.24 -1.32
N THR A 208 -13.89 -27.16 -2.04
CA THR A 208 -13.07 -26.70 -3.17
C THR A 208 -11.71 -26.23 -2.69
N LEU A 209 -11.67 -25.40 -1.65
CA LEU A 209 -10.42 -24.89 -1.08
C LEU A 209 -9.54 -26.00 -0.51
N GLN A 210 -10.13 -27.00 0.15
CA GLN A 210 -9.40 -28.16 0.67
C GLN A 210 -8.82 -29.02 -0.47
N LYS A 211 -9.56 -29.22 -1.56
CA LYS A 211 -9.06 -29.90 -2.75
C LYS A 211 -7.85 -29.17 -3.35
N ILE A 212 -7.95 -27.84 -3.47
CA ILE A 212 -6.84 -27.00 -3.95
C ILE A 212 -5.64 -27.14 -3.00
N TRP A 213 -5.84 -26.96 -1.70
CA TRP A 213 -4.78 -27.09 -0.69
C TRP A 213 -4.02 -28.41 -0.80
N ASN A 214 -4.74 -29.52 -0.95
CA ASN A 214 -4.14 -30.85 -1.06
C ASN A 214 -3.34 -31.04 -2.36
N ALA A 215 -3.63 -30.27 -3.42
CA ALA A 215 -2.87 -30.27 -4.66
C ALA A 215 -1.62 -29.37 -4.61
N LEU A 216 -1.54 -28.44 -3.65
CA LEU A 216 -0.40 -27.53 -3.51
C LEU A 216 0.81 -28.23 -2.88
N GLN A 217 1.98 -27.93 -3.44
CA GLN A 217 3.25 -28.39 -2.89
C GLN A 217 3.46 -27.85 -1.46
N PRO A 218 4.00 -28.65 -0.52
CA PRO A 218 4.36 -28.24 0.84
C PRO A 218 5.09 -26.90 0.97
N GLN A 219 5.96 -26.62 0.02
CA GLN A 219 6.84 -25.48 -0.05
C GLN A 219 6.30 -24.31 -0.89
N ASP A 220 5.12 -24.45 -1.49
CA ASP A 220 4.49 -23.34 -2.23
C ASP A 220 4.00 -22.28 -1.25
N LEU A 221 4.90 -21.35 -0.92
CA LEU A 221 4.66 -20.29 0.05
C LEU A 221 3.44 -19.46 -0.34
N LEU A 222 3.38 -18.99 -1.58
CA LEU A 222 2.31 -18.08 -2.02
C LEU A 222 0.96 -18.82 -2.06
N GLY A 223 0.91 -20.00 -2.66
CA GLY A 223 -0.32 -20.78 -2.75
C GLY A 223 -0.85 -21.20 -1.39
N ARG A 224 0.01 -21.71 -0.50
CA ARG A 224 -0.39 -22.13 0.86
C ARG A 224 -0.81 -20.96 1.72
N HIS A 225 -0.08 -19.84 1.65
CA HIS A 225 -0.47 -18.64 2.38
C HIS A 225 -1.85 -18.14 1.94
N GLU A 226 -2.11 -18.09 0.63
CA GLU A 226 -3.38 -17.63 0.06
C GLU A 226 -4.56 -18.53 0.44
N ILE A 227 -4.46 -19.83 0.16
CA ILE A 227 -5.57 -20.78 0.34
C ILE A 227 -5.79 -21.12 1.81
N GLY A 228 -4.73 -21.24 2.62
CA GLY A 228 -4.86 -21.50 4.04
C GLY A 228 -5.62 -20.38 4.77
N HIS A 229 -5.36 -19.12 4.43
CA HIS A 229 -6.12 -17.98 4.94
C HIS A 229 -7.59 -17.99 4.48
N ALA A 230 -7.86 -18.36 3.23
CA ALA A 230 -9.23 -18.51 2.73
C ALA A 230 -10.01 -19.58 3.52
N ILE A 231 -9.39 -20.75 3.77
CA ILE A 231 -10.00 -21.80 4.59
C ILE A 231 -10.27 -21.31 6.02
N ALA A 232 -9.31 -20.62 6.64
CA ALA A 232 -9.51 -20.04 7.96
C ALA A 232 -10.69 -19.05 7.99
N LYS A 233 -10.87 -18.23 6.94
CA LYS A 233 -12.00 -17.31 6.82
C LYS A 233 -13.35 -18.03 6.68
N VAL A 234 -13.40 -19.18 6.02
CA VAL A 234 -14.61 -20.02 5.98
C VAL A 234 -14.95 -20.51 7.38
N HIS A 235 -14.00 -21.09 8.12
CA HIS A 235 -14.24 -21.56 9.48
C HIS A 235 -14.61 -20.43 10.45
N GLU A 236 -14.06 -19.22 10.26
CA GLU A 236 -14.49 -18.03 11.00
C GLU A 236 -15.98 -17.76 10.81
N ASP A 237 -16.45 -17.78 9.57
CA ASP A 237 -17.84 -17.50 9.26
C ASP A 237 -18.80 -18.56 9.81
N LEU A 238 -18.33 -19.81 9.90
CA LEU A 238 -19.02 -20.95 10.51
C LEU A 238 -18.92 -20.97 12.05
N GLY A 239 -18.09 -20.10 12.64
CA GLY A 239 -17.92 -19.98 14.09
C GLY A 239 -16.96 -20.99 14.73
N ASP A 240 -16.25 -21.80 13.94
CA ASP A 240 -15.31 -22.83 14.38
C ASP A 240 -13.93 -22.25 14.72
N VAL A 241 -13.73 -21.98 16.01
CA VAL A 241 -12.54 -21.31 16.54
C VAL A 241 -11.27 -22.14 16.39
N GLU A 242 -11.36 -23.43 16.65
CA GLU A 242 -10.21 -24.33 16.66
C GLU A 242 -9.64 -24.44 15.25
N SER A 243 -10.51 -24.67 14.26
CA SER A 243 -10.10 -24.74 12.87
C SER A 243 -9.55 -23.42 12.34
N VAL A 244 -10.10 -22.27 12.75
CA VAL A 244 -9.53 -20.96 12.40
C VAL A 244 -8.06 -20.89 12.78
N MET A 245 -7.73 -21.20 14.04
CA MET A 245 -6.36 -21.07 14.54
C MET A 245 -5.43 -22.12 13.94
N LEU A 246 -5.92 -23.35 13.74
CA LEU A 246 -5.18 -24.40 13.05
C LEU A 246 -4.79 -23.98 11.62
N TRP A 247 -5.75 -23.47 10.85
CA TRP A 247 -5.52 -23.09 9.46
C TRP A 247 -4.68 -21.83 9.31
N LEU A 248 -4.80 -20.86 10.21
CA LEU A 248 -3.90 -19.70 10.23
C LEU A 248 -2.44 -20.10 10.52
N GLY A 249 -2.23 -21.02 11.46
CA GLY A 249 -0.92 -21.60 11.72
C GLY A 249 -0.33 -22.28 10.49
N ARG A 250 -1.13 -23.12 9.81
CA ARG A 250 -0.72 -23.80 8.57
C ARG A 250 -0.43 -22.83 7.43
N ALA A 251 -1.26 -21.80 7.24
CA ALA A 251 -1.11 -20.81 6.17
C ALA A 251 0.19 -20.01 6.30
N LYS A 252 0.60 -19.73 7.55
CA LYS A 252 1.77 -18.88 7.85
C LYS A 252 3.05 -19.66 8.05
N GLU A 253 3.01 -20.99 8.14
CA GLU A 253 4.15 -21.81 8.53
C GLU A 253 5.36 -21.64 7.60
N VAL A 254 5.14 -21.74 6.28
CA VAL A 254 6.23 -21.63 5.29
C VAL A 254 6.85 -20.23 5.34
N ALA A 255 6.02 -19.19 5.34
CA ALA A 255 6.48 -17.81 5.43
C ALA A 255 7.20 -17.52 6.76
N ARG A 256 6.70 -18.03 7.89
CA ARG A 256 7.31 -17.89 9.22
C ARG A 256 8.72 -18.48 9.27
N ARG A 257 8.94 -19.63 8.63
CA ARG A 257 10.28 -20.25 8.52
C ARG A 257 11.23 -19.44 7.64
N GLN A 258 10.73 -18.90 6.53
CA GLN A 258 11.54 -18.13 5.59
C GLN A 258 11.86 -16.71 6.09
N PHE A 259 10.96 -16.11 6.86
CA PHE A 259 11.04 -14.72 7.31
C PHE A 259 10.88 -14.62 8.84
N PRO A 260 11.85 -15.15 9.63
CA PRO A 260 11.78 -15.09 11.08
C PRO A 260 11.85 -13.63 11.57
N SER A 261 11.07 -13.32 12.61
CA SER A 261 11.03 -11.99 13.25
C SER A 261 11.37 -12.13 14.73
N PRO A 262 12.65 -12.30 15.07
CA PRO A 262 13.07 -12.53 16.45
C PRO A 262 12.89 -11.25 17.30
N PRO A 263 12.69 -11.37 18.63
CA PRO A 263 12.42 -10.23 19.51
C PRO A 263 13.49 -9.12 19.43
N GLU A 264 14.76 -9.46 19.19
CA GLU A 264 15.86 -8.48 19.10
C GLU A 264 15.72 -7.58 17.86
N LYS A 265 15.30 -8.14 16.72
CA LYS A 265 15.04 -7.37 15.50
C LYS A 265 13.90 -6.37 15.74
N ILE A 266 12.84 -6.82 16.44
CA ILE A 266 11.71 -5.98 16.81
C ILE A 266 12.16 -4.88 17.78
N ALA A 267 12.85 -5.24 18.86
CA ALA A 267 13.33 -4.28 19.86
C ALA A 267 14.21 -3.18 19.23
N LYS A 268 15.10 -3.55 18.30
CA LYS A 268 15.95 -2.59 17.58
C LYS A 268 15.15 -1.60 16.74
N LEU A 269 14.11 -2.07 16.03
CA LEU A 269 13.22 -1.20 15.25
C LEU A 269 12.57 -0.12 16.14
N PHE A 270 12.02 -0.55 17.27
CA PHE A 270 11.36 0.35 18.23
C PHE A 270 12.34 1.26 18.96
N GLU A 271 13.57 0.81 19.19
CA GLU A 271 14.63 1.66 19.74
C GLU A 271 14.99 2.81 18.79
N HIS A 272 15.12 2.53 17.49
CA HIS A 272 15.32 3.61 16.52
C HIS A 272 14.15 4.61 16.52
N ALA A 273 12.91 4.14 16.64
CA ALA A 273 11.73 5.00 16.74
C ALA A 273 11.76 5.89 18.00
N ARG A 274 12.17 5.35 19.16
CA ARG A 274 12.36 6.12 20.40
C ARG A 274 13.43 7.20 20.24
N THR A 275 14.57 6.85 19.65
CA THR A 275 15.68 7.79 19.41
C THR A 275 15.25 8.99 18.55
N LEU A 276 14.36 8.79 17.57
CA LEU A 276 13.83 9.91 16.77
C LEU A 276 13.15 10.99 17.63
N SER A 277 12.53 10.64 18.75
CA SER A 277 11.90 11.64 19.63
C SER A 277 12.91 12.62 20.24
N GLY A 278 14.17 12.21 20.40
CA GLY A 278 15.25 13.08 20.87
C GLY A 278 15.90 13.90 19.76
N SER A 279 15.98 13.33 18.54
CA SER A 279 16.68 13.93 17.40
C SER A 279 15.81 14.85 16.54
N CYS A 280 14.52 14.54 16.38
CA CYS A 280 13.57 15.33 15.60
C CYS A 280 12.66 16.10 16.55
N LYS A 281 13.05 17.33 16.92
CA LYS A 281 12.24 18.19 17.78
C LYS A 281 11.21 18.95 16.95
N PRO A 282 9.90 18.74 17.18
CA PRO A 282 8.88 19.49 16.47
C PRO A 282 8.99 20.99 16.78
N VAL A 283 8.97 21.83 15.74
CA VAL A 283 8.84 23.28 15.92
C VAL A 283 7.38 23.57 16.30
N LEU A 284 7.17 24.39 17.33
CA LEU A 284 5.83 24.83 17.71
C LEU A 284 5.22 25.65 16.58
N HIS A 285 3.96 25.36 16.25
CA HIS A 285 3.24 26.03 15.18
C HIS A 285 1.78 26.22 15.59
N PRO A 286 1.21 27.43 15.47
CA PRO A 286 -0.13 27.72 15.99
C PRO A 286 -1.26 27.19 15.08
N SER A 287 -1.02 27.04 13.77
CA SER A 287 -2.08 26.62 12.83
C SER A 287 -2.51 25.17 13.02
N THR A 288 -3.80 24.95 12.83
CA THR A 288 -4.45 23.64 12.79
C THR A 288 -4.75 23.13 11.39
N ASP A 289 -4.38 23.87 10.35
CA ASP A 289 -4.82 23.63 8.97
C ASP A 289 -4.02 22.53 8.24
N GLY A 290 -3.08 21.89 8.94
CA GLY A 290 -2.27 20.82 8.40
C GLY A 290 -3.02 19.49 8.21
N PRO A 291 -2.33 18.50 7.62
CA PRO A 291 -2.86 17.15 7.51
C PRO A 291 -2.98 16.46 8.87
N VAL A 292 -3.92 15.51 8.95
CA VAL A 292 -4.11 14.66 10.12
C VAL A 292 -3.64 13.24 9.80
N PHE A 293 -2.58 12.80 10.45
CA PHE A 293 -2.11 11.42 10.31
C PHE A 293 -2.86 10.53 11.29
N VAL A 294 -3.48 9.47 10.79
CA VAL A 294 -4.16 8.46 11.60
C VAL A 294 -3.30 7.21 11.65
N VAL A 295 -2.65 7.00 12.80
CA VAL A 295 -1.60 5.99 12.97
C VAL A 295 -1.98 4.96 14.04
N GLY A 296 -1.23 3.88 14.13
CA GLY A 296 -1.42 2.82 15.12
C GLY A 296 -1.05 1.46 14.55
N LEU A 297 -1.32 0.38 15.28
CA LEU A 297 -1.18 -0.95 14.71
C LEU A 297 -2.25 -1.20 13.62
N PRO A 298 -1.98 -2.05 12.60
CA PRO A 298 -3.04 -2.45 11.68
C PRO A 298 -4.19 -3.10 12.45
N ARG A 299 -5.43 -2.96 11.94
CA ARG A 299 -6.64 -3.55 12.54
C ARG A 299 -7.01 -3.02 13.96
N THR A 300 -6.52 -1.87 14.40
CA THR A 300 -6.92 -1.23 15.67
C THR A 300 -8.02 -0.18 15.54
N GLY A 301 -8.57 0.03 14.34
CA GLY A 301 -9.63 1.02 14.11
C GLY A 301 -9.15 2.30 13.41
N THR A 302 -7.91 2.36 12.92
CA THR A 302 -7.40 3.51 12.14
C THR A 302 -8.30 3.88 10.96
N THR A 303 -8.83 2.89 10.22
CA THR A 303 -9.77 3.16 9.10
C THR A 303 -11.11 3.71 9.58
N LEU A 304 -11.58 3.32 10.76
CA LEU A 304 -12.81 3.87 11.33
C LEU A 304 -12.62 5.35 11.67
N VAL A 305 -11.51 5.69 12.34
CA VAL A 305 -11.19 7.08 12.72
C VAL A 305 -10.94 7.96 11.50
N ASP A 306 -10.19 7.48 10.53
CA ASP A 306 -10.00 8.14 9.24
C ASP A 306 -11.34 8.45 8.55
N ARG A 307 -12.29 7.51 8.61
CA ARG A 307 -13.62 7.71 8.05
C ARG A 307 -14.50 8.67 8.85
N ILE A 308 -14.39 8.67 10.17
CA ILE A 308 -15.03 9.68 11.04
C ILE A 308 -14.54 11.08 10.63
N ILE A 309 -13.22 11.28 10.56
CA ILE A 309 -12.63 12.58 10.24
C ILE A 309 -12.95 13.00 8.79
N SER A 310 -12.80 12.08 7.83
CA SER A 310 -13.07 12.35 6.39
C SER A 310 -14.56 12.40 6.03
N SER A 311 -15.46 12.24 7.00
CA SER A 311 -16.88 12.57 6.82
C SER A 311 -17.17 14.05 7.08
N HIS A 312 -16.20 14.79 7.65
CA HIS A 312 -16.27 16.24 7.76
C HIS A 312 -16.11 16.89 6.38
N SER A 313 -16.92 17.91 6.07
CA SER A 313 -17.02 18.53 4.74
C SER A 313 -15.70 19.14 4.21
N THR A 314 -14.80 19.53 5.10
CA THR A 314 -13.48 20.12 4.78
C THR A 314 -12.32 19.12 4.70
N MET A 315 -12.58 17.85 4.98
CA MET A 315 -11.57 16.79 5.04
C MET A 315 -11.72 15.81 3.88
N VAL A 316 -10.58 15.38 3.33
CA VAL A 316 -10.52 14.31 2.34
C VAL A 316 -9.66 13.16 2.87
N SER A 317 -10.12 11.92 2.72
CA SER A 317 -9.28 10.76 3.02
C SER A 317 -8.19 10.59 1.97
N GLY A 318 -6.93 10.62 2.40
CA GLY A 318 -5.78 10.25 1.59
C GLY A 318 -5.52 8.74 1.51
N GLY A 319 -6.15 7.93 2.35
CA GLY A 319 -5.92 6.47 2.34
C GLY A 319 -4.57 6.06 2.96
N GLU A 320 -4.05 4.89 2.57
CA GLU A 320 -2.80 4.31 3.10
C GLU A 320 -1.59 4.80 2.28
N ARG A 321 -0.97 5.91 2.69
CA ARG A 321 0.10 6.55 1.93
C ARG A 321 1.51 6.12 2.36
N HIS A 322 2.35 5.82 1.38
CA HIS A 322 3.76 5.44 1.59
C HIS A 322 4.72 6.60 1.32
N GLU A 323 4.21 7.72 0.79
CA GLU A 323 4.98 8.84 0.27
C GLU A 323 5.89 9.46 1.32
N PHE A 324 5.38 9.70 2.54
CA PHE A 324 6.19 10.30 3.59
C PHE A 324 7.40 9.44 3.93
N ALA A 325 7.17 8.16 4.22
CA ALA A 325 8.22 7.19 4.54
C ALA A 325 9.21 7.02 3.38
N GLY A 326 8.71 6.97 2.15
CA GLY A 326 9.49 6.88 0.93
C GLY A 326 10.42 8.08 0.72
N ILE A 327 9.89 9.30 0.79
CA ILE A 327 10.65 10.55 0.63
C ILE A 327 11.68 10.68 1.77
N LEU A 328 11.27 10.45 3.01
CA LEU A 328 12.15 10.49 4.18
C LEU A 328 13.34 9.55 4.01
N ARG A 329 13.09 8.32 3.55
CA ARG A 329 14.14 7.33 3.28
C ARG A 329 15.09 7.77 2.16
N LEU A 330 14.56 8.32 1.07
CA LEU A 330 15.38 8.81 -0.05
C LEU A 330 16.34 9.92 0.42
N CYS A 331 15.87 10.82 1.28
CA CYS A 331 16.69 11.86 1.90
C CYS A 331 17.72 11.28 2.90
N ALA A 332 17.38 10.18 3.59
CA ALA A 332 18.29 9.50 4.52
C ALA A 332 19.37 8.63 3.84
N GLY A 333 19.25 8.36 2.53
CA GLY A 333 20.24 7.57 1.79
C GLY A 333 20.33 6.08 2.19
N GLY A 334 19.27 5.53 2.80
CA GLY A 334 19.25 4.16 3.32
C GLY A 334 18.79 3.08 2.35
N ASP A 335 19.47 1.93 2.36
CA ASP A 335 19.13 0.75 1.53
C ASP A 335 18.11 -0.21 2.17
N SER A 336 17.57 0.10 3.36
CA SER A 336 16.59 -0.76 4.04
C SER A 336 15.32 -0.97 3.21
N ARG A 337 14.96 -2.22 2.91
CA ARG A 337 13.72 -2.55 2.17
C ARG A 337 12.45 -2.18 2.95
N ASN A 338 12.55 -2.06 4.27
CA ASN A 338 11.46 -1.60 5.10
C ASN A 338 11.41 -0.06 5.12
N LEU A 339 10.42 0.51 4.42
CA LEU A 339 10.20 1.97 4.37
C LEU A 339 9.96 2.60 5.74
N PHE A 340 9.42 1.85 6.70
CA PHE A 340 9.09 2.35 8.03
C PHE A 340 10.19 2.11 9.06
N ASP A 341 11.35 1.56 8.66
CA ASP A 341 12.50 1.43 9.55
C ASP A 341 13.12 2.81 9.82
N PRO A 342 13.09 3.30 11.07
CA PRO A 342 13.67 4.61 11.39
C PRO A 342 15.20 4.60 11.41
N GLY A 343 15.84 3.42 11.39
CA GLY A 343 17.29 3.27 11.55
C GLY A 343 18.13 4.11 10.59
N PRO A 344 17.89 4.08 9.26
CA PRO A 344 18.59 4.94 8.32
C PRO A 344 18.43 6.43 8.61
N VAL A 345 17.25 6.86 9.04
CA VAL A 345 16.95 8.26 9.36
C VAL A 345 17.74 8.72 10.59
N VAL A 346 17.78 7.87 11.62
CA VAL A 346 18.59 8.09 12.83
C VAL A 346 20.08 8.19 12.47
N ALA A 347 20.56 7.33 11.57
CA ALA A 347 21.97 7.29 11.17
C ALA A 347 22.38 8.49 10.30
N SER A 348 21.51 8.96 9.41
CA SER A 348 21.86 9.99 8.43
C SER A 348 21.80 11.42 8.96
N GLN A 349 21.08 11.65 10.07
CA GLN A 349 20.80 12.99 10.62
C GLN A 349 20.35 13.98 9.53
N ILE A 350 19.15 13.75 8.98
CA ILE A 350 18.60 14.57 7.88
C ILE A 350 18.73 16.06 8.22
N GLN A 351 19.52 16.79 7.42
CA GLN A 351 19.84 18.19 7.67
C GLN A 351 18.64 19.13 7.43
N ASP A 352 17.82 18.82 6.43
CA ASP A 352 16.62 19.60 6.08
C ASP A 352 15.38 18.71 6.05
N ILE A 353 14.82 18.48 7.23
CA ILE A 353 13.59 17.70 7.41
C ILE A 353 12.35 18.42 6.83
N SER A 354 12.40 19.75 6.66
CA SER A 354 11.29 20.54 6.11
C SER A 354 11.07 20.24 4.63
N SER A 355 12.15 20.05 3.86
CA SER A 355 12.07 19.64 2.45
C SER A 355 11.31 18.31 2.23
N VAL A 356 11.40 17.39 3.20
CA VAL A 356 10.62 16.13 3.21
C VAL A 356 9.13 16.43 3.33
N GLY A 357 8.76 17.33 4.24
CA GLY A 357 7.38 17.76 4.45
C GLY A 357 6.79 18.47 3.23
N GLU A 358 7.53 19.40 2.62
CA GLU A 358 7.12 20.11 1.40
C GLU A 358 6.90 19.14 0.23
N SER A 359 7.86 18.25 0.00
CA SER A 359 7.77 17.24 -1.06
C SER A 359 6.58 16.30 -0.85
N TYR A 360 6.32 15.89 0.39
CA TYR A 360 5.16 15.07 0.73
C TYR A 360 3.84 15.79 0.44
N LEU A 361 3.69 17.03 0.91
CA LEU A 361 2.47 17.83 0.70
C LEU A 361 2.20 18.05 -0.80
N ASP A 362 3.25 18.29 -1.59
CA ASP A 362 3.12 18.45 -3.04
C ASP A 362 2.68 17.18 -3.77
N ASN A 363 3.17 16.01 -3.34
CA ASN A 363 2.69 14.74 -3.87
C ASN A 363 1.23 14.50 -3.49
N MET A 364 0.86 14.75 -2.23
CA MET A 364 -0.52 14.55 -1.75
C MET A 364 -1.52 15.44 -2.48
N ARG A 365 -1.20 16.71 -2.72
CA ARG A 365 -2.05 17.62 -3.53
C ARG A 365 -2.32 17.05 -4.92
N ALA A 366 -1.32 16.46 -5.56
CA ALA A 366 -1.47 15.87 -6.89
C ALA A 366 -2.30 14.59 -6.88
N ILE A 367 -2.11 13.72 -5.88
CA ILE A 367 -2.87 12.48 -5.70
C ILE A 367 -4.35 12.78 -5.50
N LEU A 368 -4.66 13.70 -4.59
CA LEU A 368 -6.03 14.01 -4.19
C LEU A 368 -6.81 14.79 -5.25
N GLY A 369 -6.11 15.50 -6.16
CA GLY A 369 -6.73 16.27 -7.24
C GLY A 369 -7.64 17.41 -6.75
N LYS A 370 -7.60 17.74 -5.45
CA LYS A 370 -8.42 18.76 -4.79
C LYS A 370 -7.58 19.55 -3.80
N SER A 371 -7.91 20.83 -3.65
CA SER A 371 -7.41 21.65 -2.55
C SER A 371 -8.26 21.42 -1.30
N GLY A 372 -7.66 21.02 -0.20
CA GLY A 372 -8.35 20.75 1.06
C GLY A 372 -7.42 20.18 2.11
N ARG A 373 -7.89 20.13 3.36
CA ARG A 373 -7.23 19.37 4.42
C ARG A 373 -7.48 17.89 4.18
N PHE A 374 -6.55 17.05 4.61
CA PHE A 374 -6.65 15.61 4.37
C PHE A 374 -6.17 14.79 5.54
N THR A 375 -6.65 13.55 5.59
CA THR A 375 -6.10 12.52 6.46
C THR A 375 -5.09 11.66 5.71
N ASP A 376 -4.02 11.26 6.38
CA ASP A 376 -3.14 10.18 5.93
C ASP A 376 -3.26 9.04 6.92
N LYS A 377 -3.87 7.93 6.48
CA LYS A 377 -4.09 6.75 7.30
C LYS A 377 -3.12 5.66 6.89
N MET A 378 -1.84 5.87 7.15
CA MET A 378 -0.85 4.79 7.13
C MET A 378 -0.55 4.35 8.57
N PRO A 379 -1.03 3.17 9.04
CA PRO A 379 -0.90 2.76 10.44
C PRO A 379 0.54 2.86 10.95
N PHE A 380 1.50 2.35 10.17
CA PHE A 380 2.93 2.28 10.53
C PHE A 380 3.65 3.64 10.63
N ASN A 381 3.03 4.73 10.20
CA ASN A 381 3.58 6.07 10.42
C ASN A 381 3.77 6.40 11.91
N PHE A 382 3.20 5.61 12.84
CA PHE A 382 3.51 5.70 14.27
C PHE A 382 5.03 5.60 14.51
N LEU A 383 5.78 4.76 13.78
CA LEU A 383 7.23 4.62 13.93
C LEU A 383 8.00 5.90 13.54
N LEU A 384 7.37 6.75 12.72
CA LEU A 384 7.94 7.97 12.16
C LEU A 384 7.29 9.24 12.73
N ALA A 385 6.47 9.12 13.77
CA ALA A 385 5.68 10.23 14.33
C ALA A 385 6.54 11.47 14.67
N PRO A 386 7.71 11.36 15.33
CA PRO A 386 8.56 12.52 15.57
C PRO A 386 9.03 13.21 14.29
N SER A 387 9.42 12.44 13.27
CA SER A 387 9.85 12.97 11.97
C SER A 387 8.72 13.66 11.22
N ILE A 388 7.50 13.11 11.25
CA ILE A 388 6.31 13.74 10.66
C ILE A 388 6.06 15.09 11.31
N LEU A 389 6.06 15.14 12.65
CA LEU A 389 5.79 16.37 13.37
C LEU A 389 6.86 17.45 13.18
N ALA A 390 8.12 17.03 12.98
CA ALA A 390 9.23 17.92 12.65
C ALA A 390 9.17 18.43 11.21
N ALA A 391 8.86 17.55 10.24
CA ALA A 391 8.80 17.88 8.82
C ALA A 391 7.62 18.79 8.46
N ILE A 392 6.48 18.62 9.14
CA ILE A 392 5.23 19.32 8.84
C ILE A 392 4.72 19.99 10.13
N PRO A 393 5.08 21.27 10.37
CA PRO A 393 4.77 21.93 11.64
C PRO A 393 3.28 22.02 11.98
N SER A 394 2.41 22.09 10.98
CA SER A 394 0.94 22.13 11.15
C SER A 394 0.29 20.75 11.26
N ALA A 395 1.03 19.65 11.05
CA ALA A 395 0.48 18.31 11.09
C ALA A 395 0.10 17.88 12.52
N ARG A 396 -0.97 17.09 12.59
CA ARG A 396 -1.42 16.39 13.80
C ARG A 396 -1.36 14.90 13.60
N ILE A 397 -1.15 14.16 14.68
CA ILE A 397 -1.16 12.71 14.70
C ILE A 397 -2.20 12.23 15.71
N VAL A 398 -3.12 11.40 15.22
CA VAL A 398 -4.08 10.65 16.02
C VAL A 398 -3.61 9.20 16.05
N CYS A 399 -3.15 8.73 17.21
CA CYS A 399 -2.62 7.38 17.41
C CYS A 399 -3.68 6.48 18.04
N LEU A 400 -4.07 5.43 17.33
CA LEU A 400 -5.05 4.45 17.82
C LEU A 400 -4.37 3.36 18.63
N ARG A 401 -4.80 3.25 19.88
CA ARG A 401 -4.43 2.18 20.81
C ARG A 401 -5.64 1.29 21.04
N ARG A 402 -5.42 -0.02 21.13
CA ARG A 402 -6.47 -1.03 21.30
C ARG A 402 -5.96 -2.11 22.25
N HIS A 403 -6.87 -2.78 22.95
CA HIS A 403 -6.51 -3.86 23.87
C HIS A 403 -5.48 -4.84 23.24
N PRO A 404 -4.33 -5.09 23.90
CA PRO A 404 -3.21 -5.83 23.32
C PRO A 404 -3.57 -7.22 22.75
N ALA A 405 -4.31 -8.04 23.50
CA ALA A 405 -4.73 -9.35 23.03
C ALA A 405 -5.69 -9.30 21.82
N ASP A 406 -6.58 -8.30 21.74
CA ASP A 406 -7.46 -8.11 20.59
C ASP A 406 -6.67 -7.64 19.36
N SER A 407 -5.63 -6.81 19.57
CA SER A 407 -4.69 -6.39 18.54
C SER A 407 -3.94 -7.60 17.97
N VAL A 408 -3.36 -8.45 18.82
CA VAL A 408 -2.69 -9.70 18.39
C VAL A 408 -3.65 -10.57 17.57
N LEU A 409 -4.84 -10.87 18.10
CA LEU A 409 -5.81 -11.72 17.38
C LEU A 409 -6.19 -11.12 16.02
N SER A 410 -6.50 -9.82 15.99
CA SER A 410 -7.00 -9.17 14.78
C SER A 410 -5.93 -9.09 13.69
N ILE A 411 -4.68 -8.84 14.05
CA ILE A 411 -3.54 -8.79 13.12
C ILE A 411 -3.16 -10.21 12.68
N TYR A 412 -3.13 -11.18 13.61
CA TYR A 412 -2.77 -12.56 13.28
C TYR A 412 -3.77 -13.22 12.31
N ARG A 413 -5.04 -12.83 12.32
CA ARG A 413 -6.04 -13.38 11.40
C ARG A 413 -5.99 -12.77 10.00
N GLN A 414 -5.47 -11.55 9.89
CA GLN A 414 -5.39 -10.85 8.62
C GLN A 414 -4.32 -11.48 7.72
N LYS A 415 -4.66 -11.67 6.44
CA LYS A 415 -3.69 -12.01 5.39
C LYS A 415 -2.96 -10.73 4.98
N PHE A 416 -1.67 -10.66 5.27
CA PHE A 416 -0.78 -9.60 4.79
C PHE A 416 0.12 -10.13 3.66
N SER A 417 0.62 -9.23 2.80
CA SER A 417 1.58 -9.64 1.79
C SER A 417 2.87 -10.14 2.44
N VAL A 418 3.34 -11.32 2.02
CA VAL A 418 4.62 -11.88 2.50
C VAL A 418 5.83 -11.04 2.08
N ASN A 419 5.67 -10.17 1.07
CA ASN A 419 6.70 -9.25 0.62
C ASN A 419 6.77 -7.97 1.46
N ALA A 420 5.78 -7.73 2.34
CA ALA A 420 5.77 -6.57 3.22
C ALA A 420 6.58 -6.88 4.49
N GLU A 421 7.89 -6.57 4.46
CA GLU A 421 8.82 -6.92 5.54
C GLU A 421 8.41 -6.40 6.92
N HIS A 422 7.84 -5.20 7.00
CA HIS A 422 7.35 -4.60 8.24
C HIS A 422 6.19 -5.37 8.90
N LEU A 423 5.55 -6.29 8.18
CA LEU A 423 4.44 -7.13 8.65
C LEU A 423 4.86 -8.57 8.97
N HIS A 424 6.14 -8.94 8.82
CA HIS A 424 6.61 -10.30 9.10
C HIS A 424 6.40 -10.74 10.55
N CYS A 425 6.33 -9.80 11.50
CA CYS A 425 5.99 -10.10 12.90
C CYS A 425 4.61 -10.78 13.04
N SER A 426 3.67 -10.54 12.12
CA SER A 426 2.33 -11.11 12.11
C SER A 426 2.26 -12.59 11.75
N LEU A 427 3.38 -13.19 11.34
CA LEU A 427 3.46 -14.60 10.94
C LEU A 427 3.43 -15.56 12.16
N GLY A 428 3.82 -15.09 13.34
CA GLY A 428 3.81 -15.84 14.59
C GLY A 428 3.13 -15.08 15.74
N LEU A 429 2.52 -15.81 16.67
CA LEU A 429 1.83 -15.21 17.82
C LEU A 429 2.79 -14.51 18.79
N GLU A 430 3.90 -15.14 19.14
CA GLU A 430 4.91 -14.57 20.06
C GLU A 430 5.60 -13.34 19.47
N SER A 431 6.08 -13.44 18.23
CA SER A 431 6.70 -12.29 17.53
C SER A 431 5.73 -11.12 17.40
N LEU A 432 4.46 -11.39 17.12
CA LEU A 432 3.44 -10.36 17.07
C LEU A 432 3.16 -9.76 18.45
N ALA A 433 3.10 -10.57 19.51
CA ALA A 433 2.91 -10.10 20.87
C ALA A 433 4.05 -9.19 21.33
N HIS A 434 5.31 -9.53 21.01
CA HIS A 434 6.45 -8.65 21.26
C HIS A 434 6.33 -7.32 20.52
N TYR A 435 5.90 -7.35 19.26
CA TYR A 435 5.68 -6.14 18.46
C TYR A 435 4.56 -5.27 19.07
N VAL A 436 3.44 -5.88 19.46
CA VAL A 436 2.33 -5.18 20.12
C VAL A 436 2.78 -4.58 21.45
N ALA A 437 3.54 -5.31 22.28
CA ALA A 437 4.05 -4.79 23.54
C ALA A 437 4.98 -3.58 23.34
N GLN A 438 5.93 -3.68 22.40
CA GLN A 438 6.82 -2.57 22.06
C GLN A 438 6.06 -1.36 21.49
N PHE A 439 4.96 -1.58 20.77
CA PHE A 439 4.07 -0.50 20.34
C PHE A 439 3.43 0.24 21.51
N HIS A 440 2.90 -0.47 22.50
CA HIS A 440 2.31 0.18 23.68
C HIS A 440 3.35 1.01 24.45
N GLU A 441 4.53 0.43 24.69
CA GLU A 441 5.66 1.15 25.33
C GLU A 441 6.06 2.40 24.53
N LEU A 442 6.12 2.32 23.20
CA LEU A 442 6.46 3.45 22.34
C LEU A 442 5.40 4.55 22.38
N VAL A 443 4.12 4.18 22.37
CA VAL A 443 3.01 5.14 22.48
C VAL A 443 3.09 5.90 23.79
N ASP A 444 3.37 5.22 24.91
CA ASP A 444 3.50 5.87 26.21
C ASP A 444 4.69 6.85 26.24
N VAL A 445 5.82 6.47 25.61
CA VAL A 445 6.97 7.39 25.42
C VAL A 445 6.53 8.62 24.63
N PHE A 446 5.91 8.44 23.46
CA PHE A 446 5.49 9.56 22.60
C PHE A 446 4.44 10.46 23.24
N SER A 447 3.50 9.91 24.03
CA SER A 447 2.56 10.71 24.81
C SER A 447 3.24 11.61 25.84
N SER A 448 4.43 11.23 26.32
CA SER A 448 5.20 12.03 27.29
C SER A 448 6.22 12.98 26.65
N THR A 449 6.67 12.70 25.42
CA THR A 449 7.75 13.44 24.78
C THR A 449 7.31 14.33 23.61
N LEU A 450 6.20 14.02 22.95
CA LEU A 450 5.66 14.82 21.84
C LEU A 450 4.64 15.84 22.36
N PRO A 451 4.44 16.98 21.66
CA PRO A 451 3.46 17.98 22.07
C PRO A 451 2.04 17.39 22.07
N ASP A 452 1.35 17.47 23.21
CA ASP A 452 -0.04 17.02 23.40
C ASP A 452 -1.05 17.71 22.47
N THR A 453 -0.75 18.96 22.09
CA THR A 453 -1.48 19.74 21.07
C THR A 453 -1.37 19.16 19.65
N ARG A 454 -0.47 18.20 19.41
CA ARG A 454 -0.18 17.64 18.09
C ARG A 454 -0.09 16.13 18.02
N PHE A 455 -0.03 15.42 19.15
CA PHE A 455 -0.08 13.97 19.22
C PHE A 455 -1.13 13.55 20.26
N GLN A 456 -2.24 12.96 19.80
CA GLN A 456 -3.31 12.46 20.66
C GLN A 456 -3.44 10.96 20.53
N VAL A 457 -3.55 10.26 21.66
CA VAL A 457 -3.89 8.84 21.70
C VAL A 457 -5.39 8.68 21.88
N ILE A 458 -5.99 7.80 21.08
CA ILE A 458 -7.38 7.38 21.22
C ILE A 458 -7.41 5.89 21.49
N ASP A 459 -8.00 5.51 22.62
CA ASP A 459 -8.28 4.12 22.95
C ASP A 459 -9.55 3.67 22.21
N TYR A 460 -9.43 2.62 21.40
CA TYR A 460 -10.50 2.08 20.55
C TYR A 460 -11.74 1.72 21.37
N GLU A 461 -11.55 1.07 22.52
CA GLU A 461 -12.62 0.66 23.40
C GLU A 461 -13.41 1.85 23.96
N ALA A 462 -12.73 2.95 24.29
CA ALA A 462 -13.38 4.17 24.76
C ALA A 462 -14.22 4.83 23.66
N LEU A 463 -13.69 4.88 22.43
CA LEU A 463 -14.44 5.36 21.26
C LEU A 463 -15.68 4.50 20.98
N VAL A 464 -15.60 3.19 21.17
CA VAL A 464 -16.75 2.28 21.00
C VAL A 464 -17.79 2.44 22.09
N ASP A 465 -17.36 2.71 23.33
CA ASP A 465 -18.25 2.80 24.49
C ASP A 465 -18.99 4.15 24.57
N ASP A 466 -18.39 5.24 24.10
CA ASP A 466 -19.02 6.58 24.03
C ASP A 466 -18.58 7.34 22.76
N ALA A 467 -19.17 6.95 21.63
CA ALA A 467 -18.77 7.45 20.32
C ALA A 467 -18.92 8.98 20.21
N GLU A 468 -20.04 9.56 20.64
CA GLU A 468 -20.28 10.99 20.45
C GLU A 468 -19.25 11.85 21.20
N ARG A 469 -19.01 11.54 22.48
CA ARG A 469 -18.03 12.28 23.29
C ARG A 469 -16.64 12.22 22.67
N HIS A 470 -16.19 11.03 22.29
CA HIS A 470 -14.84 10.83 21.76
C HIS A 470 -14.69 11.40 20.34
N ILE A 471 -15.72 11.35 19.50
CA ILE A 471 -15.70 11.97 18.17
C ILE A 471 -15.63 13.50 18.29
N ARG A 472 -16.39 14.13 19.20
CA ARG A 472 -16.30 15.57 19.44
C ARG A 472 -14.89 16.00 19.88
N ALA A 473 -14.29 15.29 20.83
CA ALA A 473 -12.94 15.57 21.31
C ALA A 473 -11.87 15.35 20.22
N LEU A 474 -12.07 14.35 19.35
CA LEU A 474 -11.19 14.09 18.20
C LEU A 474 -11.27 15.25 17.18
N LEU A 475 -12.47 15.74 16.85
CA LEU A 475 -12.63 16.85 15.91
C LEU A 475 -12.01 18.13 16.45
N ASP A 476 -12.24 18.44 17.74
CA ASP A 476 -11.62 19.58 18.42
C ASP A 476 -10.08 19.50 18.38
N PHE A 477 -9.51 18.34 18.71
CA PHE A 477 -8.07 18.12 18.59
C PHE A 477 -7.58 18.36 17.15
N CYS A 478 -8.34 17.91 16.15
CA CYS A 478 -8.03 18.13 14.74
C CYS A 478 -8.26 19.59 14.29
N GLY A 479 -8.79 20.48 15.13
CA GLY A 479 -9.20 21.83 14.74
C GLY A 479 -10.30 21.80 13.69
N LEU A 480 -11.29 20.93 13.86
CA LEU A 480 -12.47 20.80 13.02
C LEU A 480 -13.71 21.12 13.85
N GLU A 481 -14.65 21.84 13.24
CA GLU A 481 -15.96 22.04 13.85
C GLU A 481 -16.73 20.71 13.90
N PHE A 482 -17.71 20.63 14.79
CA PHE A 482 -18.54 19.44 14.86
C PHE A 482 -19.53 19.41 13.70
N GLU A 483 -19.48 18.34 12.91
CA GLU A 483 -20.49 18.02 11.91
C GLU A 483 -21.15 16.66 12.22
N THR A 484 -22.48 16.60 12.13
CA THR A 484 -23.25 15.36 12.35
C THR A 484 -22.82 14.22 11.42
N ALA A 485 -22.32 14.56 10.22
CA ALA A 485 -21.78 13.58 9.26
C ALA A 485 -20.64 12.72 9.86
N CYS A 486 -19.85 13.27 10.80
CA CYS A 486 -18.78 12.54 11.48
C CYS A 486 -19.30 11.46 12.43
N LEU A 487 -20.50 11.63 13.01
CA LEU A 487 -21.18 10.57 13.77
C LEU A 487 -21.78 9.52 12.83
N ASN A 488 -22.22 9.94 11.65
CA ASN A 488 -22.82 9.09 10.61
C ASN A 488 -21.80 8.62 9.56
N PHE A 489 -20.56 8.34 9.99
CA PHE A 489 -19.43 8.01 9.11
C PHE A 489 -19.69 6.81 8.19
N GLN A 490 -20.63 5.93 8.53
CA GLN A 490 -21.01 4.79 7.69
C GLN A 490 -21.58 5.23 6.34
N ASP A 491 -22.21 6.41 6.29
CA ASP A 491 -22.86 6.97 5.09
C ASP A 491 -21.85 7.57 4.10
N ASN A 492 -20.58 7.71 4.49
CA ASN A 492 -19.53 8.22 3.64
C ASN A 492 -19.33 7.31 2.40
N SER A 493 -19.62 7.83 1.21
CA SER A 493 -19.57 7.03 -0.02
C SER A 493 -18.16 6.85 -0.58
N ALA A 494 -17.16 7.58 -0.07
CA ALA A 494 -15.80 7.56 -0.60
C ALA A 494 -15.19 6.15 -0.65
N PRO A 495 -14.30 5.89 -1.63
CA PRO A 495 -13.56 4.63 -1.73
C PRO A 495 -12.76 4.34 -0.46
N VAL A 496 -12.57 3.05 -0.14
CA VAL A 496 -11.76 2.63 1.00
C VAL A 496 -10.90 1.43 0.59
N ALA A 497 -9.61 1.69 0.36
CA ALA A 497 -8.63 0.68 -0.02
C ALA A 497 -8.00 -0.01 1.20
N THR A 498 -8.79 -0.77 1.95
CA THR A 498 -8.25 -1.55 3.08
C THR A 498 -9.03 -2.83 3.32
N ALA A 499 -8.43 -3.77 4.07
CA ALA A 499 -9.10 -4.99 4.49
C ALA A 499 -10.34 -4.75 5.36
N SER A 500 -10.54 -3.53 5.87
CA SER A 500 -11.71 -3.11 6.66
C SER A 500 -12.86 -2.53 5.82
N VAL A 501 -12.80 -2.54 4.48
CA VAL A 501 -13.77 -1.82 3.60
C VAL A 501 -15.24 -2.11 3.92
N ALA A 502 -15.61 -3.38 4.16
CA ALA A 502 -16.98 -3.74 4.50
C ALA A 502 -17.36 -3.32 5.93
N GLN A 503 -16.41 -3.36 6.87
CA GLN A 503 -16.64 -3.06 8.28
C GLN A 503 -16.94 -1.58 8.51
N VAL A 504 -16.27 -0.67 7.80
CA VAL A 504 -16.41 0.78 8.02
C VAL A 504 -17.64 1.39 7.31
N ARG A 505 -18.33 0.58 6.50
CA ARG A 505 -19.64 0.89 5.89
C ARG A 505 -20.82 0.44 6.77
N GLN A 506 -20.55 0.07 8.01
CA GLN A 506 -21.55 -0.35 9.00
C GLN A 506 -21.49 0.60 10.20
N PRO A 507 -22.61 0.78 10.93
CA PRO A 507 -22.59 1.50 12.21
C PRO A 507 -21.57 0.91 13.17
N MET A 508 -21.10 1.73 14.11
CA MET A 508 -20.15 1.29 15.13
C MET A 508 -20.76 0.14 15.96
N TYR A 509 -19.95 -0.90 16.22
CA TYR A 509 -20.40 -2.10 16.93
C TYR A 509 -19.36 -2.56 17.95
N SER A 510 -19.83 -3.20 19.02
CA SER A 510 -18.98 -3.65 20.15
C SER A 510 -18.49 -5.09 20.03
N THR A 511 -18.94 -5.86 19.04
CA THR A 511 -18.61 -7.31 18.88
C THR A 511 -17.12 -7.60 18.62
N SER A 512 -16.32 -6.58 18.32
CA SER A 512 -14.86 -6.66 18.17
C SER A 512 -14.12 -6.55 19.51
N LYS A 513 -14.75 -5.97 20.54
CA LYS A 513 -14.18 -5.77 21.88
C LYS A 513 -14.19 -7.07 22.67
N GLY A 514 -13.05 -7.46 23.24
CA GLY A 514 -12.90 -8.68 24.02
C GLY A 514 -13.01 -9.96 23.20
N ARG A 515 -12.92 -9.89 21.86
CA ARG A 515 -13.05 -11.05 20.98
C ARG A 515 -11.96 -12.08 21.22
N TRP A 516 -10.78 -11.64 21.65
CA TRP A 516 -9.67 -12.49 22.04
C TRP A 516 -10.04 -13.55 23.09
N LYS A 517 -11.01 -13.28 23.97
CA LYS A 517 -11.48 -14.23 25.00
C LYS A 517 -12.02 -15.53 24.39
N LYS A 518 -12.69 -15.45 23.23
CA LYS A 518 -13.18 -16.63 22.48
C LYS A 518 -12.01 -17.50 21.98
N TYR A 519 -10.85 -16.90 21.74
CA TYR A 519 -9.65 -17.53 21.20
C TYR A 519 -8.57 -17.78 22.26
N GLN A 520 -8.85 -17.49 23.54
CA GLN A 520 -7.87 -17.39 24.61
C GLN A 520 -6.93 -18.60 24.69
N GLN A 521 -7.49 -19.82 24.61
CA GLN A 521 -6.72 -21.07 24.67
C GLN A 521 -5.67 -21.17 23.55
N HIS A 522 -5.96 -20.66 22.36
CA HIS A 522 -5.05 -20.68 21.21
C HIS A 522 -4.10 -19.48 21.16
N LEU A 523 -4.32 -18.46 22.00
CA LEU A 523 -3.49 -17.26 22.09
C LEU A 523 -2.44 -17.34 23.21
N GLN A 524 -2.39 -18.44 23.98
CA GLN A 524 -1.54 -18.55 25.17
C GLN A 524 -0.08 -18.07 24.95
N PRO A 525 0.63 -18.46 23.87
CA PRO A 525 2.00 -17.97 23.65
C PRO A 525 2.11 -16.45 23.55
N ALA A 526 1.11 -15.79 22.98
CA ALA A 526 1.04 -14.33 22.94
C ALA A 526 0.64 -13.73 24.30
N LEU A 527 -0.31 -14.36 25.00
CA LEU A 527 -0.78 -13.88 26.31
C LEU A 527 0.35 -13.93 27.35
N ASP A 528 1.22 -14.93 27.31
CA ASP A 528 2.38 -15.03 28.19
C ASP A 528 3.34 -13.84 28.01
N VAL A 529 3.63 -13.47 26.76
CA VAL A 529 4.46 -12.30 26.43
C VAL A 529 3.81 -10.99 26.92
N LEU A 530 2.50 -10.83 26.72
CA LEU A 530 1.77 -9.63 27.14
C LEU A 530 1.65 -9.53 28.67
N ASN A 531 1.41 -10.65 29.37
CA ASN A 531 1.38 -10.72 30.83
C ASN A 531 2.73 -10.35 31.44
N ALA A 532 3.84 -10.85 30.88
CA ALA A 532 5.20 -10.53 31.35
C ALA A 532 5.53 -9.03 31.24
N ARG A 533 4.73 -8.27 30.48
CA ARG A 533 4.84 -6.81 30.27
C ARG A 533 3.74 -6.01 30.96
N ASN A 534 2.86 -6.65 31.76
CA ASN A 534 1.70 -6.04 32.43
C ASN A 534 0.71 -5.34 31.48
N LEU A 535 0.40 -5.98 30.34
CA LEU A 535 -0.44 -5.42 29.28
C LEU A 535 -1.84 -6.05 29.16
N LEU A 536 -2.27 -6.88 30.12
CA LEU A 536 -3.54 -7.61 30.10
C LEU A 536 -4.48 -7.25 31.25
#